data_AF-A0A0J8BF54-F1
#
_entry.id   AF-A0A0J8BF54-F1
#
_cell.length_a   1.000
_cell.length_b   1.000
_cell.length_c   1.000
_cell.angle_alpha   90.00
_cell.angle_beta   90.00
_cell.angle_gamma   90.00
#
_symmetry.space_group_name_H-M   'P 1'
#
loop_
_entity.id
_entity.type
_entity.pdbx_description
1 polymer ?
#
loop_
_entity_poly.entity_id
_entity_poly.type
_entity_poly.pdbx_seq_one_letter_code
_entity_poly.pdbx_strand_id
1 'polypeptide(L)'
;MGRYRRTVSFPNPPTPNIRANRPAAKGYHVRSASLPCGRSHPLIPQLRDEVAELGTWEMARSGPRSGQLVDGLARLKSVLDSLDDVLQLPQTQDFLSSKTDVVEKLLEDFLRFVDVYGIFQASLLGLKQEVSAAQVALRRKDDSKLGLYMKAQKKIASEVGKLLSAVGSVPQQLPVVTSAVVVVSDYDHELGPVIRDVHRLTASVSEAVFGSVSGCYGPGRRWAGFGLGWRVKKEEQGVIEEFQKVIGGVESLLEMRKNIKGDKKKHNNEEEILRMGVLKGMQELEDCIGDMEKQSERVFRSLISTRVSLLNILTHA
;
A
#
# COMPACT_ATOMS: atom_id res chain seq x y z
N MET A 1 1.74 -19.11 41.82
CA MET A 1 1.43 -17.66 41.94
C MET A 1 0.05 -17.44 41.30
N GLY A 2 -1.10 -17.59 41.95
CA GLY A 2 -1.45 -17.23 43.31
C GLY A 2 -1.80 -15.74 43.37
N ARG A 3 -3.07 -15.36 43.09
CA ARG A 3 -3.80 -14.24 43.73
C ARG A 3 -5.21 -14.10 43.14
N TYR A 4 -6.16 -14.77 43.79
CA TYR A 4 -7.58 -14.50 43.72
C TYR A 4 -7.85 -13.05 44.19
N ARG A 5 -8.63 -12.28 43.42
CA ARG A 5 -9.21 -11.01 43.89
C ARG A 5 -10.24 -11.31 44.98
N ARG A 6 -9.98 -10.83 46.19
CA ARG A 6 -10.89 -10.93 47.34
C ARG A 6 -12.02 -9.92 47.15
N THR A 7 -13.26 -10.39 47.14
CA THR A 7 -14.44 -9.55 47.36
C THR A 7 -14.49 -9.17 48.83
N VAL A 8 -14.52 -7.87 49.12
CA VAL A 8 -14.65 -7.34 50.47
C VAL A 8 -16.13 -7.36 50.84
N SER A 9 -16.52 -8.24 51.76
CA SER A 9 -17.86 -8.31 52.34
C SER A 9 -17.87 -7.58 53.68
N PHE A 10 -18.74 -6.59 53.83
CA PHE A 10 -19.01 -5.96 55.13
C PHE A 10 -20.02 -6.81 55.93
N PRO A 11 -19.87 -6.94 57.27
CA PRO A 11 -20.86 -7.64 58.08
C PRO A 11 -22.10 -6.77 58.30
N ASN A 12 -23.28 -7.34 58.08
CA ASN A 12 -24.55 -6.74 58.54
C ASN A 12 -24.69 -6.91 60.07
N PRO A 13 -25.27 -5.93 60.78
CA PRO A 13 -25.57 -6.07 62.21
C PRO A 13 -26.74 -7.06 62.43
N PRO A 14 -26.80 -7.75 63.58
CA PRO A 14 -27.88 -8.68 63.88
C PRO A 14 -29.15 -7.92 64.24
N THR A 15 -30.25 -8.21 63.56
CA THR A 15 -31.60 -7.79 63.98
C THR A 15 -32.35 -8.98 64.58
N PRO A 16 -33.15 -8.78 65.66
CA PRO A 16 -33.72 -9.87 66.42
C PRO A 16 -34.96 -10.47 65.73
N ASN A 17 -35.17 -11.76 66.00
CA ASN A 17 -36.30 -12.56 65.57
C ASN A 17 -37.66 -11.90 65.88
N ILE A 18 -38.46 -11.63 64.84
CA ILE A 18 -39.91 -11.47 64.95
C ILE A 18 -40.60 -12.38 63.92
N ARG A 19 -41.57 -13.15 64.43
CA ARG A 19 -42.29 -14.24 63.79
C ARG A 19 -43.48 -13.71 62.97
N ALA A 20 -43.71 -14.37 61.81
CA ALA A 20 -44.98 -14.57 61.09
C ALA A 20 -45.79 -13.37 60.53
N ASN A 21 -45.85 -13.25 59.20
CA ASN A 21 -47.04 -13.56 58.36
C ASN A 21 -46.85 -13.06 56.91
N ARG A 22 -47.25 -13.89 55.93
CA ARG A 22 -47.14 -13.71 54.46
C ARG A 22 -47.91 -12.47 53.96
N PRO A 23 -47.50 -11.84 52.83
CA PRO A 23 -47.90 -12.37 51.53
C PRO A 23 -46.73 -12.48 50.53
N ALA A 24 -46.93 -13.27 49.48
CA ALA A 24 -45.92 -13.55 48.45
C ALA A 24 -45.41 -12.25 47.79
N ALA A 25 -44.20 -11.83 48.16
CA ALA A 25 -43.51 -10.74 47.47
C ALA A 25 -43.10 -11.24 46.08
N LYS A 26 -43.70 -10.66 45.04
CA LYS A 26 -43.28 -10.84 43.66
C LYS A 26 -41.78 -10.56 43.58
N GLY A 27 -41.00 -11.55 43.13
CA GLY A 27 -39.59 -11.35 42.86
C GLY A 27 -39.42 -10.22 41.86
N TYR A 28 -38.86 -9.10 42.30
CA TYR A 28 -38.44 -8.05 41.39
C TYR A 28 -37.33 -8.63 40.54
N HIS A 29 -37.64 -8.95 39.29
CA HIS A 29 -36.63 -9.23 38.30
C HIS A 29 -35.86 -7.92 38.11
N VAL A 30 -34.69 -7.80 38.74
CA VAL A 30 -33.73 -6.74 38.41
C VAL A 30 -33.34 -6.99 36.97
N ARG A 31 -34.05 -6.35 36.04
CA ARG A 31 -33.65 -6.30 34.64
C ARG A 31 -32.49 -5.33 34.60
N SER A 32 -31.29 -5.87 34.42
CA SER A 32 -30.10 -5.09 34.13
C SER A 32 -30.42 -4.19 32.93
N ALA A 33 -30.49 -2.89 33.14
CA ALA A 33 -30.46 -1.94 32.05
C ALA A 33 -29.02 -1.91 31.54
N SER A 34 -28.72 -2.70 30.51
CA SER A 34 -27.52 -2.46 29.71
C SER A 34 -27.76 -1.14 28.98
N LEU A 35 -27.17 -0.06 29.48
CA LEU A 35 -27.00 1.14 28.66
C LEU A 35 -26.23 0.71 27.42
N PRO A 36 -26.65 1.08 26.19
CA PRO A 36 -25.83 0.86 25.02
C PRO A 36 -24.48 1.49 25.31
N CYS A 37 -23.43 0.68 25.34
CA CYS A 37 -22.08 1.21 25.40
C CYS A 37 -21.96 2.15 24.21
N GLY A 38 -21.78 3.45 24.45
CA GLY A 38 -21.43 4.44 23.43
C GLY A 38 -20.03 4.21 22.86
N ARG A 39 -19.63 2.94 22.70
CA ARG A 39 -18.40 2.54 22.05
C ARG A 39 -18.61 2.60 20.56
N SER A 40 -17.63 3.15 19.87
CA SER A 40 -17.47 3.00 18.43
C SER A 40 -17.56 1.53 18.00
N HIS A 41 -18.04 1.33 16.78
CA HIS A 41 -18.14 0.02 16.17
C HIS A 41 -16.76 -0.66 16.14
N PRO A 42 -16.63 -1.98 16.41
CA PRO A 42 -15.35 -2.67 16.51
C PRO A 42 -14.47 -2.59 15.25
N LEU A 43 -15.05 -2.27 14.10
CA LEU A 43 -14.32 -2.05 12.84
C LEU A 43 -13.45 -0.76 12.85
N ILE A 44 -13.81 0.27 13.64
CA ILE A 44 -13.05 1.52 13.70
C ILE A 44 -11.69 1.32 14.38
N PRO A 45 -11.61 0.67 15.57
CA PRO A 45 -10.33 0.28 16.15
C PRO A 45 -9.50 -0.64 15.24
N GLN A 46 -10.14 -1.61 14.56
CA GLN A 46 -9.44 -2.49 13.64
C GLN A 46 -8.79 -1.71 12.49
N LEU A 47 -9.54 -0.81 11.84
CA LEU A 47 -9.01 0.04 10.78
C LEU A 47 -7.86 0.92 11.29
N ARG A 48 -7.98 1.45 12.51
CA ARG A 48 -6.90 2.23 13.15
C ARG A 48 -5.63 1.40 13.34
N ASP A 49 -5.76 0.16 13.79
CA ASP A 49 -4.62 -0.74 13.98
C ASP A 49 -3.95 -1.07 12.63
N GLU A 50 -4.74 -1.35 11.59
CA GLU A 50 -4.21 -1.60 10.22
C GLU A 50 -3.51 -0.36 9.63
N VAL A 51 -4.05 0.84 9.87
CA VAL A 51 -3.43 2.12 9.52
C VAL A 51 -2.11 2.32 10.27
N ALA A 52 -2.06 2.00 11.56
CA ALA A 52 -0.84 2.07 12.35
C ALA A 52 0.22 1.10 11.84
N GLU A 53 -0.17 -0.15 11.52
CA GLU A 53 0.73 -1.13 10.90
C GLU A 53 1.30 -0.64 9.56
N LEU A 54 0.46 -0.09 8.68
CA LEU A 54 0.91 0.48 7.40
C LEU A 54 1.85 1.68 7.62
N GLY A 55 1.62 2.49 8.66
CA GLY A 55 2.53 3.56 9.08
C GLY A 55 3.89 3.03 9.59
N THR A 56 3.90 1.90 10.31
CA THR A 56 5.17 1.26 10.69
C THR A 56 5.95 0.74 9.49
N TRP A 57 5.26 0.18 8.50
CA TRP A 57 5.85 -0.21 7.22
C TRP A 57 6.45 1.00 6.49
N GLU A 58 5.73 2.12 6.44
CA GLU A 58 6.18 3.38 5.80
C GLU A 58 7.52 3.85 6.40
N MET A 59 7.64 3.82 7.73
CA MET A 59 8.86 4.18 8.45
C MET A 59 10.00 3.17 8.23
N ALA A 60 9.68 1.87 8.19
CA ALA A 60 10.64 0.79 8.00
C ALA A 60 11.16 0.64 6.56
N ARG A 61 10.55 1.34 5.59
CA ARG A 61 10.89 1.34 4.16
C ARG A 61 12.33 1.75 3.84
N SER A 62 13.01 2.42 4.76
CA SER A 62 14.41 2.84 4.58
C SER A 62 15.45 1.72 4.73
N GLY A 63 15.04 0.50 5.08
CA GLY A 63 15.92 -0.67 5.24
C GLY A 63 16.11 -1.53 3.97
N PRO A 64 17.14 -2.41 3.93
CA PRO A 64 17.43 -3.27 2.78
C PRO A 64 16.53 -4.52 2.81
N ARG A 65 15.34 -4.45 2.20
CA ARG A 65 14.50 -5.66 2.00
C ARG A 65 13.78 -5.63 0.64
N SER A 66 14.02 -6.67 -0.15
CA SER A 66 13.17 -7.09 -1.27
C SER A 66 11.72 -7.34 -0.82
N GLY A 67 10.73 -7.10 -1.68
CA GLY A 67 9.33 -7.39 -1.40
C GLY A 67 8.58 -6.34 -0.55
N GLN A 68 9.25 -5.31 -0.03
CA GLN A 68 8.62 -4.25 0.77
C GLN A 68 7.47 -3.55 0.04
N LEU A 69 7.62 -3.24 -1.25
CA LEU A 69 6.59 -2.48 -1.99
C LEU A 69 5.34 -3.31 -2.27
N VAL A 70 5.52 -4.61 -2.56
CA VAL A 70 4.43 -5.56 -2.77
C VAL A 70 3.68 -5.78 -1.45
N ASP A 71 4.39 -5.89 -0.33
CA ASP A 71 3.81 -5.92 1.02
C ASP A 71 3.07 -4.61 1.35
N GLY A 72 3.65 -3.45 1.02
CA GLY A 72 3.01 -2.15 1.20
C GLY A 72 1.69 -2.02 0.43
N LEU A 73 1.66 -2.46 -0.83
CA LEU A 73 0.42 -2.52 -1.62
C LEU A 73 -0.60 -3.49 -1.02
N ALA A 74 -0.15 -4.66 -0.53
CA ALA A 74 -1.03 -5.64 0.10
C ALA A 74 -1.66 -5.10 1.41
N ARG A 75 -0.87 -4.40 2.23
CA ARG A 75 -1.33 -3.72 3.45
C ARG A 75 -2.29 -2.57 3.14
N LEU A 76 -1.96 -1.75 2.14
CA LEU A 76 -2.84 -0.68 1.67
C LEU A 76 -4.19 -1.23 1.20
N LYS A 77 -4.18 -2.35 0.46
CA LYS A 77 -5.40 -3.03 0.05
C LYS A 77 -6.26 -3.43 1.25
N SER A 78 -5.68 -4.03 2.29
CA SER A 78 -6.42 -4.40 3.50
C SER A 78 -7.03 -3.18 4.19
N VAL A 79 -6.26 -2.10 4.31
CA VAL A 79 -6.73 -0.83 4.89
C VAL A 79 -7.90 -0.25 4.10
N LEU A 80 -7.86 -0.30 2.76
CA LEU A 80 -8.94 0.19 1.90
C LEU A 80 -10.20 -0.66 1.98
N ASP A 81 -10.06 -1.98 2.07
CA ASP A 81 -11.19 -2.89 2.28
C ASP A 81 -11.83 -2.68 3.66
N SER A 82 -11.01 -2.55 4.71
CA SER A 82 -11.49 -2.24 6.06
C SER A 82 -12.17 -0.87 6.13
N LEU A 83 -11.69 0.12 5.37
CA LEU A 83 -12.36 1.40 5.22
C LEU A 83 -13.72 1.24 4.51
N ASP A 84 -13.79 0.44 3.45
CA ASP A 84 -15.03 0.14 2.74
C ASP A 84 -16.07 -0.46 3.69
N ASP A 85 -15.69 -1.43 4.50
CA ASP A 85 -16.55 -2.04 5.53
C ASP A 85 -17.04 -1.02 6.56
N VAL A 86 -16.17 -0.10 6.99
CA VAL A 86 -16.52 1.00 7.93
C VAL A 86 -17.50 1.99 7.29
N LEU A 87 -17.34 2.30 6.00
CA LEU A 87 -18.23 3.21 5.26
C LEU A 87 -19.63 2.61 5.04
N GLN A 88 -19.76 1.30 5.03
CA GLN A 88 -21.05 0.61 4.93
C GLN A 88 -21.85 0.60 6.25
N LEU A 89 -21.25 1.01 7.37
CA LEU A 89 -21.95 1.07 8.66
C LEU A 89 -22.97 2.21 8.69
N PRO A 90 -24.23 1.98 9.12
CA PRO A 90 -25.25 3.03 9.19
C PRO A 90 -24.81 4.26 10.00
N GLN A 91 -24.09 4.04 11.11
CA GLN A 91 -23.55 5.10 11.96
C GLN A 91 -22.55 6.00 11.21
N THR A 92 -21.71 5.40 10.36
CA THR A 92 -20.77 6.13 9.50
C THR A 92 -21.50 6.88 8.40
N GLN A 93 -22.51 6.26 7.80
CA GLN A 93 -23.31 6.89 6.74
C GLN A 93 -24.07 8.10 7.28
N ASP A 94 -24.78 7.97 8.40
CA ASP A 94 -25.51 9.08 9.06
C ASP A 94 -24.58 10.24 9.40
N PHE A 95 -23.39 9.91 9.93
CA PHE A 95 -22.38 10.90 10.28
C PHE A 95 -21.83 11.62 9.04
N LEU A 96 -21.47 10.89 7.99
CA LEU A 96 -20.91 11.46 6.76
C LEU A 96 -21.96 12.19 5.91
N SER A 97 -23.24 11.80 5.97
CA SER A 97 -24.35 12.46 5.29
C SER A 97 -24.51 13.92 5.75
N SER A 98 -24.19 14.19 7.03
CA SER A 98 -24.16 15.56 7.56
C SER A 98 -22.95 16.40 7.11
N LYS A 99 -21.96 15.78 6.45
CA LYS A 99 -20.66 16.37 6.07
C LYS A 99 -20.40 16.25 4.57
N THR A 100 -21.38 16.65 3.76
CA THR A 100 -21.36 16.54 2.28
C THR A 100 -20.08 17.09 1.66
N ASP A 101 -19.63 18.28 2.07
CA ASP A 101 -18.42 18.92 1.50
C ASP A 101 -17.15 18.07 1.70
N VAL A 102 -17.05 17.36 2.83
CA VAL A 102 -15.91 16.48 3.14
C VAL A 102 -15.98 15.21 2.28
N VAL A 103 -17.17 14.65 2.10
CA VAL A 103 -17.41 13.46 1.29
C VAL A 103 -17.16 13.74 -0.19
N GLU A 104 -17.61 14.89 -0.71
CA GLU A 104 -17.36 15.33 -2.09
C GLU A 104 -15.85 15.47 -2.36
N LYS A 105 -15.12 16.14 -1.47
CA LYS A 105 -13.65 16.23 -1.59
C LYS A 105 -12.99 14.86 -1.56
N LEU A 106 -13.43 13.99 -0.65
CA LEU A 106 -12.89 12.63 -0.54
C LEU A 106 -13.16 11.81 -1.82
N LEU A 107 -14.34 11.97 -2.43
CA LEU A 107 -14.70 11.34 -3.71
C LEU A 107 -13.81 11.82 -4.87
N GLU A 108 -13.49 13.11 -4.91
CA GLU A 108 -12.55 13.66 -5.89
C GLU A 108 -11.14 13.09 -5.69
N ASP A 109 -10.67 13.02 -4.45
CA ASP A 109 -9.35 12.49 -4.12
C ASP A 109 -9.25 10.98 -4.44
N PHE A 110 -10.26 10.17 -4.10
CA PHE A 110 -10.32 8.76 -4.50
C PHE A 110 -10.43 8.57 -6.01
N LEU A 111 -11.15 9.44 -6.73
CA LEU A 111 -11.18 9.39 -8.19
C LEU A 111 -9.78 9.60 -8.78
N ARG A 112 -9.03 10.58 -8.26
CA ARG A 112 -7.64 10.82 -8.68
C ARG A 112 -6.75 9.61 -8.42
N PHE A 113 -6.90 8.93 -7.28
CA PHE A 113 -6.18 7.69 -7.04
C PHE A 113 -6.55 6.59 -8.05
N VAL A 114 -7.84 6.39 -8.32
CA VAL A 114 -8.31 5.42 -9.32
C VAL A 114 -7.69 5.72 -10.69
N ASP A 115 -7.74 6.97 -11.15
CA ASP A 115 -7.17 7.37 -12.45
C ASP A 115 -5.68 7.09 -12.53
N VAL A 116 -4.93 7.46 -11.48
CA VAL A 116 -3.49 7.26 -11.43
C VAL A 116 -3.12 5.77 -11.39
N TYR A 117 -3.83 4.95 -10.60
CA TYR A 117 -3.61 3.49 -10.59
C TYR A 117 -3.98 2.86 -11.93
N GLY A 118 -5.03 3.32 -12.60
CA GLY A 118 -5.39 2.83 -13.94
C GLY A 118 -4.28 3.08 -14.97
N ILE A 119 -3.70 4.29 -14.99
CA ILE A 119 -2.57 4.61 -15.87
C ILE A 119 -1.33 3.80 -15.46
N PHE A 120 -1.08 3.64 -14.16
CA PHE A 120 0.03 2.84 -13.66
C PHE A 120 -0.06 1.37 -14.09
N GLN A 121 -1.23 0.75 -14.00
CA GLN A 121 -1.45 -0.64 -14.44
C GLN A 121 -1.15 -0.82 -15.93
N ALA A 122 -1.65 0.08 -16.77
CA ALA A 122 -1.35 0.07 -18.21
C ALA A 122 0.17 0.20 -18.46
N SER A 123 0.85 1.02 -17.66
CA SER A 123 2.30 1.22 -17.73
C SER A 123 3.08 -0.02 -17.30
N LEU A 124 2.68 -0.70 -16.22
CA LEU A 124 3.28 -1.96 -15.78
C LEU A 124 3.13 -3.06 -16.82
N LEU A 125 1.94 -3.18 -17.43
CA LEU A 125 1.70 -4.14 -18.51
C LEU A 125 2.62 -3.88 -19.70
N GLY A 126 2.75 -2.62 -20.13
CA GLY A 126 3.68 -2.22 -21.19
C GLY A 126 5.13 -2.51 -20.80
N LEU A 127 5.54 -2.18 -19.58
CA LEU A 127 6.90 -2.41 -19.10
C LEU A 127 7.26 -3.91 -19.12
N LYS A 128 6.34 -4.76 -18.68
CA LYS A 128 6.49 -6.21 -18.71
C LYS A 128 6.70 -6.72 -20.15
N GLN A 129 5.87 -6.29 -21.09
CA GLN A 129 5.99 -6.65 -22.51
C GLN A 129 7.36 -6.24 -23.08
N GLU A 130 7.82 -5.03 -22.76
CA GLU A 130 9.12 -4.52 -23.20
C GLU A 130 10.31 -5.28 -22.55
N VAL A 131 10.17 -5.75 -21.30
CA VAL A 131 11.16 -6.61 -20.65
C VAL A 131 11.21 -7.98 -21.34
N SER A 132 10.07 -8.64 -21.56
CA SER A 132 10.02 -9.93 -22.27
C SER A 132 10.55 -9.82 -23.71
N ALA A 133 10.23 -8.73 -24.41
CA ALA A 133 10.74 -8.47 -25.76
C ALA A 133 12.26 -8.23 -25.78
N ALA A 134 12.80 -7.52 -24.78
CA ALA A 134 14.23 -7.33 -24.60
C ALA A 134 14.96 -8.64 -24.29
N GLN A 135 14.38 -9.53 -23.48
CA GLN A 135 14.92 -10.87 -23.25
C GLN A 135 15.02 -11.66 -24.56
N VAL A 136 13.98 -11.62 -25.41
CA VAL A 136 13.99 -12.31 -26.71
C VAL A 136 15.05 -11.71 -27.64
N ALA A 137 15.16 -10.38 -27.72
CA ALA A 137 16.21 -9.73 -28.52
C ALA A 137 17.61 -10.12 -28.04
N LEU A 138 17.82 -10.15 -26.72
CA LEU A 138 19.07 -10.60 -26.11
C LEU A 138 19.33 -12.09 -26.43
N ARG A 139 18.31 -12.94 -26.44
CA ARG A 139 18.41 -14.35 -26.84
C ARG A 139 18.78 -14.53 -28.32
N ARG A 140 18.36 -13.60 -29.17
CA ARG A 140 18.65 -13.62 -30.61
C ARG A 140 19.92 -12.86 -30.99
N LYS A 141 20.62 -12.29 -29.99
CA LYS A 141 21.77 -11.41 -30.18
C LYS A 141 21.44 -10.22 -31.12
N ASP A 142 20.21 -9.69 -31.08
CA ASP A 142 19.78 -8.55 -31.90
C ASP A 142 19.94 -7.24 -31.10
N ASP A 143 21.09 -6.58 -31.23
CA ASP A 143 21.42 -5.37 -30.47
C ASP A 143 20.57 -4.17 -30.84
N SER A 144 20.12 -4.12 -32.10
CA SER A 144 19.31 -3.02 -32.60
C SER A 144 17.96 -2.99 -31.88
N LYS A 145 17.29 -4.15 -31.79
CA LYS A 145 16.03 -4.30 -31.07
C LYS A 145 16.21 -4.20 -29.56
N LEU A 146 17.28 -4.78 -29.02
CA LEU A 146 17.59 -4.66 -27.60
C LEU A 146 17.71 -3.19 -27.17
N GLY A 147 18.42 -2.37 -27.95
CA GLY A 147 18.52 -0.93 -27.70
C GLY A 147 17.18 -0.18 -27.81
N LEU A 148 16.28 -0.59 -28.72
CA LEU A 148 14.95 0.00 -28.83
C LEU A 148 14.08 -0.33 -27.62
N TYR A 149 14.03 -1.60 -27.19
CA TYR A 149 13.24 -2.02 -26.03
C TYR A 149 13.76 -1.38 -24.73
N MET A 150 15.06 -1.26 -24.54
CA MET A 150 15.61 -0.54 -23.38
C MET A 150 15.22 0.95 -23.35
N LYS A 151 15.11 1.60 -24.53
CA LYS A 151 14.59 2.98 -24.62
C LYS A 151 13.10 3.05 -24.31
N ALA A 152 12.32 2.08 -24.76
CA ALA A 152 10.89 1.99 -24.45
C ALA A 152 10.65 1.79 -22.95
N GLN A 153 11.40 0.91 -22.29
CA GLN A 153 11.35 0.74 -20.83
C GLN A 153 11.67 2.06 -20.09
N LYS A 154 12.73 2.78 -20.51
CA LYS A 154 13.09 4.11 -19.96
C LYS A 154 11.94 5.11 -20.15
N LYS A 155 11.27 5.09 -21.30
CA LYS A 155 10.14 5.97 -21.60
C LYS A 155 8.96 5.66 -20.68
N ILE A 156 8.55 4.40 -20.56
CA ILE A 156 7.45 3.98 -19.69
C ILE A 156 7.74 4.36 -18.23
N ALA A 157 8.95 4.12 -17.74
CA ALA A 157 9.34 4.52 -16.40
C ALA A 157 9.27 6.05 -16.18
N SER A 158 9.64 6.84 -17.19
CA SER A 158 9.51 8.30 -17.13
C SER A 158 8.04 8.75 -17.11
N GLU A 159 7.14 8.02 -17.77
CA GLU A 159 5.71 8.27 -17.75
C GLU A 159 5.11 7.93 -16.37
N VAL A 160 5.53 6.81 -15.76
CA VAL A 160 5.20 6.50 -14.36
C VAL A 160 5.68 7.60 -13.41
N GLY A 161 6.86 8.20 -13.68
CA GLY A 161 7.35 9.35 -12.93
C GLY A 161 6.43 10.57 -12.97
N LYS A 162 5.65 10.78 -14.04
CA LYS A 162 4.67 11.87 -14.14
C LYS A 162 3.45 11.65 -13.26
N LEU A 163 3.17 10.39 -12.88
CA LEU A 163 2.10 10.07 -11.93
C LEU A 163 2.40 10.62 -10.53
N LEU A 164 3.68 10.78 -10.16
CA LEU A 164 4.08 11.37 -8.87
C LEU A 164 3.56 12.80 -8.71
N SER A 165 3.55 13.61 -9.78
CA SER A 165 2.96 14.96 -9.70
C SER A 165 1.45 14.93 -9.56
N ALA A 166 0.77 13.93 -10.12
CA ALA A 166 -0.68 13.77 -9.96
C ALA A 166 -1.04 13.33 -8.52
N VAL A 167 -0.27 12.42 -7.93
CA VAL A 167 -0.42 12.03 -6.50
C VAL A 167 -0.06 13.17 -5.57
N GLY A 168 1.05 13.89 -5.81
CA GLY A 168 1.47 15.02 -4.98
C GLY A 168 0.55 16.24 -5.06
N SER A 169 -0.33 16.30 -6.07
CA SER A 169 -1.39 17.32 -6.17
C SER A 169 -2.59 17.00 -5.28
N VAL A 170 -2.64 15.81 -4.67
CA VAL A 170 -3.67 15.44 -3.69
C VAL A 170 -3.35 16.15 -2.37
N PRO A 171 -4.24 17.02 -1.85
CA PRO A 171 -3.96 17.77 -0.64
C PRO A 171 -3.73 16.82 0.55
N GLN A 172 -2.54 16.86 1.18
CA GLN A 172 -2.26 16.07 2.40
C GLN A 172 -3.11 16.49 3.60
N GLN A 173 -3.82 17.62 3.50
CA GLN A 173 -4.76 18.10 4.50
C GLN A 173 -6.16 18.20 3.88
N LEU A 174 -7.05 17.29 4.34
CA LEU A 174 -8.48 17.59 4.36
C LEU A 174 -8.68 18.87 5.19
N PRO A 175 -9.60 19.77 4.81
CA PRO A 175 -9.86 20.98 5.58
C PRO A 175 -10.14 20.55 7.03
N VAL A 176 -9.43 21.15 7.97
CA VAL A 176 -9.67 20.90 9.39
C VAL A 176 -11.16 21.13 9.63
N VAL A 177 -11.86 20.10 10.08
CA VAL A 177 -13.23 20.22 10.58
C VAL A 177 -13.16 20.97 11.91
N THR A 178 -12.80 22.25 11.89
CA THR A 178 -13.09 23.15 13.00
C THR A 178 -14.53 23.61 12.81
N SER A 179 -15.48 22.75 13.19
CA SER A 179 -16.85 23.22 13.38
C SER A 179 -16.90 23.89 14.75
N ALA A 180 -17.05 25.22 14.74
CA ALA A 180 -17.45 25.94 15.93
C ALA A 180 -18.86 25.46 16.32
N VAL A 181 -18.98 24.95 17.56
CA VAL A 181 -20.24 24.73 18.29
C VAL A 181 -21.20 23.69 17.68
N VAL A 182 -20.91 22.41 17.84
CA VAL A 182 -21.92 21.34 18.09
C VAL A 182 -21.23 20.29 18.97
N VAL A 183 -21.95 19.65 19.88
CA VAL A 183 -21.47 18.53 20.70
C VAL A 183 -20.75 17.53 19.79
N VAL A 184 -19.41 17.49 19.87
CA VAL A 184 -18.62 16.58 19.05
C VAL A 184 -18.89 15.18 19.59
N SER A 185 -19.59 14.36 18.81
CA SER A 185 -19.76 12.94 19.12
C SER A 185 -18.38 12.29 19.20
N ASP A 186 -18.18 11.36 20.12
CA ASP A 186 -16.95 10.55 20.26
C ASP A 186 -16.55 9.90 18.92
N TYR A 187 -17.55 9.61 18.08
CA TYR A 187 -17.42 9.06 16.73
C TYR A 187 -16.66 9.98 15.75
N ASP A 188 -16.80 11.31 15.87
CA ASP A 188 -16.11 12.29 15.01
C ASP A 188 -14.61 12.35 15.33
N HIS A 189 -14.28 12.31 16.63
CA HIS A 189 -12.91 12.30 17.11
C HIS A 189 -12.16 11.02 16.74
N GLU A 190 -12.87 9.90 16.58
CA GLU A 190 -12.25 8.63 16.23
C GLU A 190 -12.13 8.39 14.72
N LEU A 191 -13.20 8.61 13.94
CA LEU A 191 -13.26 8.21 12.53
C LEU A 191 -12.59 9.23 11.59
N GLY A 192 -12.79 10.53 11.83
CA GLY A 192 -12.27 11.59 10.96
C GLY A 192 -10.73 11.53 10.79
N PRO A 193 -9.93 11.40 11.87
CA PRO A 193 -8.49 11.23 11.76
C PRO A 193 -8.07 9.97 11.00
N VAL A 194 -8.78 8.85 11.21
CA VAL A 194 -8.46 7.58 10.57
C VAL A 194 -8.67 7.66 9.06
N ILE A 195 -9.78 8.25 8.58
CA ILE A 195 -10.02 8.46 7.14
C ILE A 195 -8.90 9.31 6.51
N ARG A 196 -8.48 10.38 7.20
CA ARG A 196 -7.36 11.22 6.76
C ARG A 196 -6.04 10.44 6.68
N ASP A 197 -5.78 9.57 7.64
CA ASP A 197 -4.57 8.74 7.66
C ASP A 197 -4.57 7.70 6.54
N VAL A 198 -5.72 7.05 6.26
CA VAL A 198 -5.89 6.16 5.10
C VAL A 198 -5.57 6.90 3.81
N HIS A 199 -6.16 8.08 3.63
CA HIS A 199 -5.92 8.91 2.46
C HIS A 199 -4.43 9.29 2.31
N ARG A 200 -3.78 9.76 3.40
CA ARG A 200 -2.34 10.09 3.42
C ARG A 200 -1.47 8.88 3.07
N LEU A 201 -1.75 7.73 3.67
CA LEU A 201 -1.00 6.50 3.44
C LEU A 201 -1.21 5.97 2.01
N THR A 202 -2.41 6.13 1.45
CA THR A 202 -2.69 5.83 0.04
C THR A 202 -1.76 6.63 -0.87
N ALA A 203 -1.64 7.95 -0.64
CA ALA A 203 -0.72 8.80 -1.39
C ALA A 203 0.74 8.36 -1.19
N SER A 204 1.19 8.17 0.05
CA SER A 204 2.58 7.79 0.36
C SER A 204 3.01 6.44 -0.23
N VAL A 205 2.16 5.41 -0.13
CA VAL A 205 2.41 4.10 -0.76
C VAL A 205 2.49 4.24 -2.27
N SER A 206 1.59 5.04 -2.87
CA SER A 206 1.58 5.29 -4.31
C SER A 206 2.86 6.01 -4.77
N GLU A 207 3.31 7.02 -4.03
CA GLU A 207 4.58 7.70 -4.28
C GLU A 207 5.78 6.75 -4.20
N ALA A 208 5.82 5.88 -3.18
CA ALA A 208 6.89 4.91 -3.03
C ALA A 208 6.92 3.90 -4.19
N VAL A 209 5.76 3.41 -4.62
CA VAL A 209 5.63 2.45 -5.71
C VAL A 209 5.98 3.09 -7.05
N PHE A 210 5.39 4.23 -7.39
CA PHE A 210 5.67 4.91 -8.67
C PHE A 210 7.10 5.44 -8.73
N GLY A 211 7.61 5.95 -7.60
CA GLY A 211 8.99 6.39 -7.44
C GLY A 211 9.99 5.25 -7.62
N SER A 212 9.63 4.02 -7.21
CA SER A 212 10.47 2.86 -7.45
C SER A 212 10.63 2.57 -8.94
N VAL A 213 9.54 2.52 -9.71
CA VAL A 213 9.59 2.22 -11.16
C VAL A 213 10.26 3.36 -11.94
N SER A 214 9.97 4.62 -11.60
CA SER A 214 10.58 5.80 -12.21
C SER A 214 12.07 5.94 -11.89
N GLY A 215 12.45 5.73 -10.62
CA GLY A 215 13.80 5.89 -10.10
C GLY A 215 14.84 4.88 -10.61
N CYS A 216 14.39 3.89 -11.37
CA CYS A 216 15.20 2.86 -12.03
C CYS A 216 15.95 3.37 -13.26
N TYR A 217 15.48 4.43 -13.91
CA TYR A 217 15.91 4.83 -15.25
C TYR A 217 16.35 6.30 -15.37
N GLY A 218 16.40 7.04 -14.25
CA GLY A 218 16.77 8.47 -14.23
C GLY A 218 18.28 8.73 -14.37
N PRO A 219 18.69 9.81 -15.08
CA PRO A 219 20.09 10.24 -15.15
C PRO A 219 20.47 10.95 -13.84
N GLY A 220 20.91 10.20 -12.82
CA GLY A 220 21.23 10.84 -11.53
C GLY A 220 21.87 9.99 -10.44
N ARG A 221 21.90 8.66 -10.55
CA ARG A 221 22.70 7.80 -9.66
C ARG A 221 23.84 7.15 -10.43
N ARG A 222 24.83 7.96 -10.80
CA ARG A 222 26.17 7.45 -11.11
C ARG A 222 26.86 7.16 -9.79
N TRP A 223 26.85 5.91 -9.36
CA TRP A 223 27.85 5.46 -8.41
C TRP A 223 29.10 5.06 -9.18
N ALA A 224 30.17 5.82 -8.95
CA ALA A 224 31.50 5.48 -9.40
C ALA A 224 31.93 4.19 -8.67
N GLY A 225 32.17 3.12 -9.42
CA GLY A 225 32.87 1.95 -8.92
C GLY A 225 32.10 0.63 -9.02
N PHE A 226 31.87 0.14 -10.24
CA PHE A 226 31.80 -1.31 -10.47
C PHE A 226 32.70 -1.68 -11.64
N GLY A 227 34.00 -1.77 -11.35
CA GLY A 227 34.91 -2.59 -12.13
C GLY A 227 34.68 -4.06 -11.79
N LEU A 228 34.58 -4.90 -12.82
CA LEU A 228 34.69 -6.36 -12.85
C LEU A 228 34.34 -7.10 -11.53
N GLY A 229 33.11 -7.58 -11.42
CA GLY A 229 32.78 -8.58 -10.41
C GLY A 229 31.29 -8.82 -10.23
N TRP A 230 30.69 -9.68 -11.07
CA TRP A 230 29.39 -10.29 -10.77
C TRP A 230 29.56 -11.27 -9.62
N ARG A 231 29.61 -10.74 -8.39
CA ARG A 231 29.54 -11.52 -7.17
C ARG A 231 28.79 -10.73 -6.11
N VAL A 232 27.51 -10.49 -6.37
CA VAL A 232 26.59 -9.99 -5.35
C VAL A 232 26.09 -11.21 -4.58
N LYS A 233 26.40 -11.24 -3.29
CA LYS A 233 25.79 -12.15 -2.31
C LYS A 233 24.27 -12.08 -2.45
N LYS A 234 23.61 -13.21 -2.23
CA LYS A 234 22.15 -13.33 -2.20
C LYS A 234 21.61 -12.63 -0.95
N GLU A 235 21.66 -11.30 -0.94
CA GLU A 235 20.91 -10.44 -0.03
C GLU A 235 19.75 -9.84 -0.84
N GLU A 236 18.57 -9.91 -0.25
CA GLU A 236 17.27 -9.63 -0.83
C GLU A 236 17.22 -8.29 -1.57
N GLN A 237 17.15 -8.37 -2.90
CA GLN A 237 17.22 -7.24 -3.84
C GLN A 237 15.91 -6.46 -3.93
N GLY A 238 16.00 -5.15 -3.71
CA GLY A 238 14.88 -4.24 -3.97
C GLY A 238 14.57 -4.16 -5.46
N VAL A 239 13.31 -3.83 -5.80
CA VAL A 239 12.86 -3.66 -7.19
C VAL A 239 13.82 -2.77 -7.99
N ILE A 240 14.25 -1.66 -7.39
CA ILE A 240 15.17 -0.68 -8.00
C ILE A 240 16.54 -1.28 -8.32
N GLU A 241 17.07 -2.14 -7.46
CA GLU A 241 18.38 -2.76 -7.65
C GLU A 241 18.37 -3.77 -8.80
N GLU A 242 17.29 -4.54 -8.94
CA GLU A 242 17.11 -5.46 -10.06
C GLU A 242 17.04 -4.73 -11.40
N PHE A 243 16.28 -3.65 -11.47
CA PHE A 243 16.24 -2.80 -12.65
C PHE A 243 17.64 -2.28 -13.03
N GLN A 244 18.39 -1.72 -12.07
CA GLN A 244 19.71 -1.15 -12.34
C GLN A 244 20.73 -2.20 -12.77
N LYS A 245 20.72 -3.38 -12.14
CA LYS A 245 21.57 -4.52 -12.48
C LYS A 245 21.32 -5.00 -13.91
N VAL A 246 20.06 -5.10 -14.33
CA VAL A 246 19.69 -5.45 -15.71
C VAL A 246 20.17 -4.40 -16.69
N ILE A 247 19.93 -3.11 -16.41
CA ILE A 247 20.37 -2.01 -17.28
C ILE A 247 21.88 -2.02 -17.47
N GLY A 248 22.65 -2.04 -16.38
CA GLY A 248 24.11 -2.03 -16.43
C GLY A 248 24.70 -3.27 -17.10
N GLY A 249 24.07 -4.43 -16.91
CA GLY A 249 24.44 -5.67 -17.59
C GLY A 249 24.21 -5.62 -19.10
N VAL A 250 23.08 -5.07 -19.55
CA VAL A 250 22.80 -4.85 -20.98
C VAL A 250 23.79 -3.86 -21.60
N GLU A 251 24.08 -2.75 -20.92
CA GLU A 251 25.03 -1.74 -21.39
C GLU A 251 26.44 -2.34 -21.55
N SER A 252 26.88 -3.13 -20.56
CA SER A 252 28.18 -3.83 -20.60
C SER A 252 28.26 -4.84 -21.76
N LEU A 253 27.18 -5.58 -22.04
CA LEU A 253 27.13 -6.53 -23.16
C LEU A 253 27.21 -5.80 -24.51
N LEU A 254 26.51 -4.68 -24.66
CA LEU A 254 26.54 -3.87 -25.87
C LEU A 254 27.93 -3.25 -26.11
N GLU A 255 28.62 -2.79 -25.05
CA GLU A 255 29.99 -2.30 -25.13
C GLU A 255 30.98 -3.39 -25.51
N MET A 256 30.90 -4.55 -24.84
CA MET A 256 31.76 -5.70 -25.14
C MET A 256 31.67 -6.08 -26.62
N ARG A 257 30.44 -6.12 -27.17
CA ARG A 257 30.20 -6.49 -28.56
C ARG A 257 30.68 -5.45 -29.58
N LYS A 258 30.64 -4.15 -29.24
CA LYS A 258 31.20 -3.07 -30.09
C LYS A 258 32.72 -3.10 -30.16
N ASN A 259 33.37 -3.55 -29.08
CA ASN A 259 34.83 -3.55 -28.93
C ASN A 259 35.50 -4.81 -29.47
N ILE A 260 34.76 -5.77 -30.04
CA ILE A 260 35.30 -6.98 -30.68
C ILE A 260 35.95 -6.61 -32.03
N LYS A 261 37.19 -6.10 -31.96
CA LYS A 261 38.11 -5.97 -33.11
C LYS A 261 39.26 -7.01 -33.08
N GLY A 262 39.22 -7.98 -32.15
CA GLY A 262 40.29 -8.96 -31.94
C GLY A 262 39.80 -10.36 -31.53
N ASP A 263 40.77 -11.25 -31.25
CA ASP A 263 40.69 -12.72 -31.12
C ASP A 263 39.35 -13.29 -30.60
N LYS A 264 38.57 -13.89 -31.50
CA LYS A 264 37.14 -14.24 -31.32
C LYS A 264 36.85 -15.30 -30.25
N LYS A 265 37.83 -16.14 -29.90
CA LYS A 265 37.59 -17.38 -29.15
C LYS A 265 37.53 -17.19 -27.63
N LYS A 266 38.27 -16.22 -27.07
CA LYS A 266 38.30 -15.95 -25.62
C LYS A 266 37.10 -15.11 -25.15
N HIS A 267 36.67 -14.16 -25.96
CA HIS A 267 35.54 -13.27 -25.64
C HIS A 267 34.18 -13.98 -25.61
N ASN A 268 34.01 -15.09 -26.35
CA ASN A 268 32.71 -15.73 -26.50
C ASN A 268 32.20 -16.39 -25.19
N ASN A 269 33.10 -16.97 -24.39
CA ASN A 269 32.71 -17.60 -23.11
C ASN A 269 32.31 -16.56 -22.05
N GLU A 270 33.03 -15.45 -21.97
CA GLU A 270 32.73 -14.36 -21.03
C GLU A 270 31.43 -13.63 -21.42
N GLU A 271 31.22 -13.35 -22.71
CA GLU A 271 29.96 -12.79 -23.22
C GLU A 271 28.78 -13.70 -22.87
N GLU A 272 28.93 -15.02 -23.04
CA GLU A 272 27.87 -15.99 -22.78
C GLU A 272 27.52 -16.08 -21.29
N ILE A 273 28.52 -16.06 -20.39
CA ILE A 273 28.30 -16.00 -18.94
C ILE A 273 27.55 -14.72 -18.55
N LEU A 274 27.99 -13.55 -19.05
CA LEU A 274 27.34 -12.27 -18.77
C LEU A 274 25.91 -12.25 -19.31
N ARG A 275 25.70 -12.74 -20.52
CA ARG A 275 24.39 -12.82 -21.15
C ARG A 275 23.43 -13.71 -20.37
N MET A 276 23.88 -14.86 -19.88
CA MET A 276 23.08 -15.71 -19.00
C MET A 276 22.71 -14.99 -17.70
N GLY A 277 23.64 -14.23 -17.11
CA GLY A 277 23.40 -13.39 -15.93
C GLY A 277 22.34 -12.31 -16.18
N VAL A 278 22.42 -11.61 -17.32
CA VAL A 278 21.45 -10.58 -17.71
C VAL A 278 20.07 -11.18 -18.00
N LEU A 279 20.00 -12.32 -18.70
CA LEU A 279 18.72 -13.01 -18.93
C LEU A 279 18.06 -13.45 -17.64
N LYS A 280 18.84 -13.93 -16.67
CA LYS A 280 18.33 -14.27 -15.34
C LYS A 280 17.80 -13.03 -14.62
N GLY A 281 18.55 -11.93 -14.61
CA GLY A 281 18.08 -10.67 -14.01
C GLY A 281 16.82 -10.13 -14.69
N MET A 282 16.70 -10.24 -16.01
CA MET A 282 15.49 -9.85 -16.72
C MET A 282 14.27 -10.71 -16.35
N GLN A 283 14.47 -12.00 -16.04
CA GLN A 283 13.39 -12.88 -15.57
C GLN A 283 12.95 -12.49 -14.15
N GLU A 284 13.92 -12.29 -13.25
CA GLU A 284 13.66 -11.82 -11.87
C GLU A 284 12.91 -10.48 -11.89
N LEU A 285 13.28 -9.60 -12.82
CA LEU A 285 12.61 -8.32 -13.03
C LEU A 285 11.17 -8.48 -13.54
N GLU A 286 10.94 -9.36 -14.52
CA GLU A 286 9.60 -9.64 -15.06
C GLU A 286 8.67 -10.22 -13.98
N ASP A 287 9.18 -11.13 -13.15
CA ASP A 287 8.44 -11.72 -12.03
C ASP A 287 8.07 -10.63 -11.01
N CYS A 288 9.01 -9.75 -10.67
CA CYS A 288 8.77 -8.61 -9.78
C CYS A 288 7.72 -7.63 -10.32
N ILE A 289 7.77 -7.32 -11.62
CA ILE A 289 6.76 -6.48 -12.29
C ILE A 289 5.40 -7.19 -12.23
N GLY A 290 5.36 -8.50 -12.48
CA GLY A 290 4.14 -9.29 -12.42
C GLY A 290 3.50 -9.32 -11.03
N ASP A 291 4.27 -9.37 -9.96
CA ASP A 291 3.72 -9.32 -8.60
C ASP A 291 3.23 -7.91 -8.24
N MET A 292 3.93 -6.87 -8.68
CA MET A 292 3.49 -5.49 -8.54
C MET A 292 2.19 -5.20 -9.33
N GLU A 293 2.07 -5.73 -10.55
CA GLU A 293 0.88 -5.68 -11.39
C GLU A 293 -0.33 -6.28 -10.67
N LYS A 294 -0.19 -7.49 -10.12
CA LYS A 294 -1.27 -8.16 -9.38
C LYS A 294 -1.69 -7.39 -8.13
N GLN A 295 -0.75 -6.90 -7.32
CA GLN A 295 -1.11 -6.19 -6.09
C GLN A 295 -1.69 -4.80 -6.37
N SER A 296 -1.14 -4.07 -7.35
CA SER A 296 -1.71 -2.77 -7.76
C SER A 296 -3.12 -2.91 -8.33
N GLU A 297 -3.44 -4.02 -9.01
CA GLU A 297 -4.81 -4.32 -9.43
C GLU A 297 -5.77 -4.53 -8.27
N ARG A 298 -5.32 -5.18 -7.20
CA ARG A 298 -6.12 -5.35 -6.00
C ARG A 298 -6.40 -4.00 -5.33
N VAL A 299 -5.38 -3.15 -5.20
CA VAL A 299 -5.54 -1.78 -4.68
C VAL A 299 -6.49 -0.96 -5.56
N PHE A 300 -6.35 -1.02 -6.88
CA PHE A 300 -7.25 -0.34 -7.82
C PHE A 300 -8.71 -0.75 -7.62
N ARG A 301 -8.99 -2.04 -7.45
CA ARG A 301 -10.35 -2.53 -7.16
C ARG A 301 -10.88 -2.03 -5.81
N SER A 302 -10.04 -2.06 -4.76
CA SER A 302 -10.43 -1.55 -3.44
C SER A 302 -10.72 -0.05 -3.47
N LEU A 303 -9.91 0.75 -4.18
CA LEU A 303 -10.16 2.18 -4.38
C LEU A 303 -11.52 2.44 -5.06
N ILE A 304 -11.89 1.64 -6.06
CA ILE A 304 -13.21 1.71 -6.69
C ILE A 304 -14.30 1.36 -5.69
N SER A 305 -14.14 0.28 -4.91
CA SER A 305 -15.13 -0.14 -3.91
C SER A 305 -15.39 0.98 -2.89
N THR A 306 -14.32 1.50 -2.28
CA THR A 306 -14.38 2.61 -1.33
C THR A 306 -15.08 3.83 -1.95
N ARG A 307 -14.77 4.18 -3.21
CA ARG A 307 -15.42 5.30 -3.89
C ARG A 307 -16.91 5.05 -4.12
N VAL A 308 -17.31 3.83 -4.49
CA VAL A 308 -18.72 3.45 -4.64
C VAL A 308 -19.45 3.57 -3.30
N SER A 309 -18.85 3.12 -2.21
CA SER A 309 -19.42 3.29 -0.86
C SER A 309 -19.61 4.75 -0.47
N LEU A 310 -18.64 5.63 -0.80
CA LEU A 310 -18.79 7.07 -0.60
C LEU A 310 -19.91 7.69 -1.46
N LEU A 311 -20.07 7.26 -2.72
CA LEU A 311 -21.16 7.72 -3.58
C LEU A 311 -22.52 7.29 -3.05
N ASN A 312 -22.63 6.08 -2.53
CA ASN A 312 -23.87 5.57 -1.96
C ASN A 312 -24.30 6.41 -0.75
N ILE A 313 -23.35 6.89 0.06
CA ILE A 313 -23.63 7.80 1.18
C ILE A 313 -24.30 9.09 0.66
N LEU A 314 -23.73 9.74 -0.37
CA LEU A 314 -24.32 10.97 -0.91
C LEU A 314 -25.67 10.75 -1.61
N THR A 315 -25.89 9.56 -2.17
CA THR A 315 -27.13 9.25 -2.90
C THR A 315 -28.30 8.96 -1.95
N HIS A 316 -28.00 8.51 -0.73
CA HIS A 316 -28.99 8.18 0.29
C HIS A 316 -29.08 9.21 1.44
N ALA A 317 -28.25 10.26 1.42
CA ALA A 317 -28.32 11.44 2.29
C ALA A 317 -29.48 12.37 1.90
#